data_AF-A0A173SKB7-F1
#
_entry.id   AF-A0A173SKB7-F1
#
_cell.length_a   1.000
_cell.length_b   1.000
_cell.length_c   1.000
_cell.angle_alpha   90.00
_cell.angle_beta   90.00
_cell.angle_gamma   90.00
#
_symmetry.space_group_name_H-M   'P 1'
#
loop_
_entity.id
_entity.type
_entity.pdbx_description
1 polymer ?
#
loop_
_entity_poly.entity_id
_entity_poly.type
_entity_poly.pdbx_seq_one_letter_code
_entity_poly.pdbx_strand_id
1 'polypeptide(L)'
;MALTGKTNDEKIWNYLKSNGFNEFGTAGLMGNLYAESGLKPTNLQNSSEKKLGLTDDTYTAAVDNGDYQNFVKDGAGYGLAQWTYWSRKQKLLTFVRAKKTSIGDMETQLAFLVKELKQSYYSVYQILRTAGSVAEASNAVLLQFERPADQSTAVQKKRASYGQNYYEKFVGGTKSMSRKRSEIVAQAQSWIGCKEADGSHKKIIDLYNNHKPLARGYKVKYTDAWCATFASACAIAKGYTDIIPTECGCDKLIALFQTLGCWVENDAYVPSPGDYIFYDWQDSGVGDNKGSSDHVGVVEKVEGALITVIEGNYSNAVKRRSLAVNGKYIRGFGVPKYDKEASVKPATPAAPSTPATKKKYVLKNGSAKVGYATSRNNSLAGTYVTTSDLNMRTGAGTGNTVILTLLEGAEVKCYGYYSTKDGVKWYLVAIDKYAGFVNSKWLKKK
;
A
#
# COMPACT_ATOMS: atom_id res chain seq x y z
N MET A 1 21.37 12.34 -26.53
CA MET A 1 20.61 11.09 -26.38
C MET A 1 19.22 11.54 -25.99
N ALA A 2 18.21 11.23 -26.80
CA ALA A 2 16.86 11.68 -26.52
C ALA A 2 16.47 11.38 -25.06
N LEU A 3 15.89 12.38 -24.39
CA LEU A 3 15.47 12.24 -23.00
C LEU A 3 14.50 11.06 -22.84
N THR A 4 14.80 10.16 -21.91
CA THR A 4 13.98 8.99 -21.59
C THR A 4 13.02 9.31 -20.45
N GLY A 5 11.71 9.12 -20.65
CA GLY A 5 10.68 9.33 -19.63
C GLY A 5 9.37 9.84 -20.22
N LYS A 6 8.25 9.60 -19.52
CA LYS A 6 6.90 10.02 -19.93
C LYS A 6 6.57 11.45 -19.53
N THR A 7 7.11 11.90 -18.39
CA THR A 7 6.88 13.24 -17.83
C THR A 7 8.18 14.04 -17.79
N ASN A 8 8.07 15.37 -17.67
CA ASN A 8 9.24 16.27 -17.60
C ASN A 8 10.16 15.93 -16.43
N ASP A 9 9.59 15.66 -15.26
CA ASP A 9 10.37 15.28 -14.08
C ASP A 9 11.06 13.92 -14.25
N GLU A 10 10.42 12.93 -14.87
CA GLU A 10 11.06 11.63 -15.16
C GLU A 10 12.20 11.77 -16.18
N LYS A 11 12.01 12.59 -17.21
CA LYS A 11 13.05 12.91 -18.21
C LYS A 11 14.26 13.56 -17.57
N ILE A 12 14.03 14.56 -16.71
CA ILE A 12 15.09 15.27 -15.98
C ILE A 12 15.81 14.31 -15.03
N TRP A 13 15.06 13.53 -14.24
CA TRP A 13 15.61 12.54 -13.32
C TRP A 13 16.57 11.59 -14.03
N ASN A 14 16.11 10.93 -15.10
CA ASN A 14 16.89 9.96 -15.86
C ASN A 14 18.14 10.59 -16.49
N TYR A 15 18.01 11.80 -17.04
CA TYR A 15 19.16 12.52 -17.60
C TYR A 15 20.21 12.84 -16.54
N LEU A 16 19.80 13.35 -15.39
CA LEU A 16 20.69 13.69 -14.28
C LEU A 16 21.40 12.44 -13.72
N LYS A 17 20.66 11.33 -13.52
CA LYS A 17 21.22 10.03 -13.16
C LYS A 17 22.25 9.53 -14.18
N SER A 18 21.95 9.62 -15.48
CA SER A 18 22.89 9.22 -16.54
C SER A 18 24.17 10.06 -16.57
N ASN A 19 24.13 11.28 -16.00
CA ASN A 19 25.30 12.15 -15.85
C ASN A 19 26.09 11.90 -14.54
N GLY A 20 25.74 10.85 -13.80
CA GLY A 20 26.49 10.35 -12.65
C GLY A 20 26.15 11.02 -11.32
N PHE A 21 25.04 11.76 -11.24
CA PHE A 21 24.50 12.22 -9.96
C PHE A 21 23.92 11.05 -9.16
N ASN A 22 24.12 11.04 -7.84
CA ASN A 22 23.46 10.05 -7.00
C ASN A 22 21.99 10.43 -6.79
N GLU A 23 21.25 9.57 -6.10
CA GLU A 23 19.80 9.75 -5.88
C GLU A 23 19.48 11.02 -5.10
N PHE A 24 20.21 11.29 -4.02
CA PHE A 24 20.08 12.49 -3.21
C PHE A 24 20.41 13.76 -4.00
N GLY A 25 21.49 13.73 -4.76
CA GLY A 25 21.92 14.82 -5.63
C GLY A 25 20.92 15.12 -6.74
N THR A 26 20.42 14.07 -7.41
CA THR A 26 19.40 14.21 -8.46
C THR A 26 18.14 14.87 -7.90
N ALA A 27 17.64 14.35 -6.78
CA ALA A 27 16.47 14.88 -6.10
C ALA A 27 16.67 16.32 -5.62
N GLY A 28 17.79 16.62 -4.97
CA GLY A 28 18.11 17.95 -4.46
C GLY A 28 18.22 19.01 -5.57
N LEU A 29 18.85 18.67 -6.70
CA LEU A 29 18.90 19.54 -7.86
C LEU A 29 17.51 19.77 -8.47
N MET A 30 16.72 18.71 -8.66
CA MET A 30 15.36 18.82 -9.19
C MET A 30 14.43 19.65 -8.29
N GLY A 31 14.57 19.56 -6.97
CA GLY A 31 13.81 20.39 -6.03
C GLY A 31 14.05 21.88 -6.21
N ASN A 32 15.29 22.28 -6.50
CA ASN A 32 15.65 23.67 -6.76
C ASN A 32 15.16 24.11 -8.15
N LEU A 33 15.36 23.31 -9.20
CA LEU A 33 14.82 23.59 -10.54
C LEU A 33 13.29 23.72 -10.54
N TYR A 34 12.60 22.92 -9.72
CA TYR A 34 11.15 23.03 -9.55
C TYR A 34 10.75 24.36 -8.91
N ALA A 35 11.49 24.83 -7.91
CA ALA A 35 11.22 26.14 -7.31
C ALA A 35 11.53 27.31 -8.25
N GLU A 36 12.49 27.15 -9.16
CA GLU A 36 12.82 28.16 -10.18
C GLU A 36 11.81 28.22 -11.33
N SER A 37 11.37 27.06 -11.83
CA SER A 37 10.64 26.99 -13.11
C SER A 37 9.46 26.05 -13.15
N GLY A 38 9.16 25.34 -12.06
CA GLY A 38 8.22 24.22 -12.10
C GLY A 38 8.68 23.10 -13.05
N LEU A 39 9.99 23.00 -13.33
CA LEU A 39 10.59 22.12 -14.34
C LEU A 39 10.13 22.42 -15.79
N LYS A 40 9.75 23.67 -16.06
CA LYS A 40 9.35 24.14 -17.40
C LYS A 40 10.54 24.85 -18.08
N PRO A 41 11.09 24.30 -19.19
CA PRO A 41 12.27 24.86 -19.84
C PRO A 41 11.98 26.14 -20.63
N THR A 42 10.72 26.47 -20.90
CA THR A 42 10.31 27.73 -21.55
C THR A 42 9.90 28.82 -20.58
N ASN A 43 9.99 28.58 -19.26
CA ASN A 43 9.53 29.52 -18.24
C ASN A 43 10.31 30.85 -18.29
N LEU A 44 9.62 31.93 -18.65
CA LEU A 44 10.03 33.31 -18.51
C LEU A 44 9.54 33.82 -17.15
N GLN A 45 10.41 34.45 -16.38
CA GLN A 45 10.04 34.99 -15.08
C GLN A 45 8.80 35.92 -15.19
N ASN A 46 7.75 35.67 -14.41
CA ASN A 46 6.46 36.38 -14.50
C ASN A 46 6.56 37.92 -14.45
N SER A 47 7.54 38.47 -13.73
CA SER A 47 7.78 39.92 -13.70
C SER A 47 8.24 40.47 -15.05
N SER A 48 8.98 39.65 -15.81
CA SER A 48 9.47 39.97 -17.15
C SER A 48 8.39 39.76 -18.21
N GLU A 49 7.52 38.75 -18.08
CA GLU A 49 6.36 38.60 -18.97
C GLU A 49 5.53 39.88 -19.02
N LYS A 50 5.21 40.43 -17.85
CA LYS A 50 4.44 41.68 -17.72
C LYS A 50 5.18 42.89 -18.30
N LYS A 51 6.50 42.99 -18.07
CA LYS A 51 7.31 44.12 -18.54
C LYS A 51 7.53 44.09 -20.05
N LEU A 52 7.66 42.89 -20.61
CA LEU A 52 7.96 42.68 -22.03
C LEU A 52 6.70 42.49 -22.88
N GLY A 53 5.54 42.23 -22.26
CA GLY A 53 4.30 41.92 -22.98
C GLY A 53 4.36 40.60 -23.74
N LEU A 54 5.21 39.67 -23.30
CA LEU A 54 5.45 38.38 -23.94
C LEU A 54 5.13 37.25 -22.96
N THR A 55 4.49 36.20 -23.47
CA THR A 55 4.32 34.93 -22.76
C THR A 55 5.59 34.08 -22.88
N ASP A 56 5.74 33.07 -22.02
CA ASP A 56 6.74 32.00 -22.16
C ASP A 56 6.98 31.55 -23.62
N ASP A 57 5.91 31.19 -24.32
CA ASP A 57 5.99 30.59 -25.66
C ASP A 57 6.34 31.64 -26.73
N THR A 58 5.77 32.84 -26.64
CA THR A 58 6.05 33.92 -27.60
C THR A 58 7.44 34.50 -27.43
N TYR A 59 7.93 34.63 -26.19
CA TYR A 59 9.30 35.00 -25.90
C TYR A 59 10.28 33.94 -26.43
N THR A 60 10.02 32.66 -26.16
CA THR A 60 10.87 31.56 -26.65
C THR A 60 10.95 31.56 -28.17
N ALA A 61 9.82 31.66 -28.87
CA ALA A 61 9.76 31.70 -30.33
C ALA A 61 10.49 32.92 -30.90
N ALA A 62 10.29 34.11 -30.32
CA ALA A 62 10.94 35.33 -30.77
C ALA A 62 12.47 35.27 -30.59
N VAL A 63 12.96 34.69 -29.49
CA VAL A 63 14.39 34.44 -29.29
C VAL A 63 14.90 33.47 -30.33
N ASP A 64 14.20 32.35 -30.56
CA ASP A 64 14.60 31.31 -31.51
C ASP A 64 14.69 31.82 -32.95
N ASN A 65 13.69 32.59 -33.39
CA ASN A 65 13.63 33.19 -34.72
C ASN A 65 14.63 34.34 -34.91
N GLY A 66 15.17 34.90 -33.83
CA GLY A 66 16.04 36.07 -33.86
C GLY A 66 15.30 37.41 -33.88
N ASP A 67 13.97 37.38 -33.75
CA ASP A 67 13.11 38.56 -33.63
C ASP A 67 13.33 39.30 -32.29
N TYR A 68 13.79 38.59 -31.26
CA TYR A 68 14.15 39.15 -29.97
C TYR A 68 15.65 39.02 -29.67
N GLN A 69 16.42 40.08 -30.00
CA GLN A 69 17.88 40.09 -29.86
C GLN A 69 18.38 40.40 -28.44
N ASN A 70 17.50 40.89 -27.55
CA ASN A 70 17.89 41.37 -26.23
C ASN A 70 17.94 40.29 -25.14
N PHE A 71 17.78 39.00 -25.50
CA PHE A 71 17.78 37.87 -24.55
C PHE A 71 18.92 37.96 -23.53
N VAL A 72 20.12 38.33 -23.95
CA VAL A 72 21.30 38.34 -23.09
C VAL A 72 21.26 39.46 -22.03
N LYS A 73 20.62 40.60 -22.34
CA LYS A 73 20.73 41.83 -21.54
C LYS A 73 19.40 42.32 -20.97
N ASP A 74 18.30 41.63 -21.24
CA ASP A 74 16.97 42.01 -20.74
C ASP A 74 16.78 41.87 -19.23
N GLY A 75 17.68 41.14 -18.55
CA GLY A 75 17.63 40.88 -17.12
C GLY A 75 16.53 39.91 -16.69
N ALA A 76 15.88 39.22 -17.63
CA ALA A 76 14.82 38.27 -17.36
C ALA A 76 15.39 36.88 -17.02
N GLY A 77 14.90 36.27 -15.93
CA GLY A 77 15.13 34.85 -15.66
C GLY A 77 14.45 33.97 -16.71
N TYR A 78 15.18 32.98 -17.23
CA TYR A 78 14.67 32.09 -18.27
C TYR A 78 15.07 30.63 -18.06
N GLY A 79 14.14 29.72 -18.34
CA GLY A 79 14.35 28.28 -18.42
C GLY A 79 14.48 27.56 -17.08
N LEU A 80 14.95 26.31 -17.12
CA LEU A 80 14.92 25.36 -16.00
C LEU A 80 15.55 25.91 -14.72
N ALA A 81 16.68 26.59 -14.85
CA ALA A 81 17.46 27.15 -13.74
C ALA A 81 17.31 28.68 -13.62
N GLN A 82 16.32 29.28 -14.29
CA GLN A 82 16.08 30.73 -14.34
C GLN A 82 17.38 31.54 -14.56
N TRP A 83 18.13 31.20 -15.63
CA TRP A 83 19.35 31.93 -15.96
C TRP A 83 19.04 33.41 -16.19
N THR A 84 19.54 34.25 -15.28
CA THR A 84 19.20 35.68 -15.23
C THR A 84 20.42 36.56 -15.51
N TYR A 85 21.60 36.18 -14.99
CA TYR A 85 22.80 36.99 -15.17
C TYR A 85 23.30 36.94 -16.63
N TRP A 86 23.58 38.11 -17.20
CA TRP A 86 23.83 38.29 -18.64
C TRP A 86 24.88 37.33 -19.20
N SER A 87 25.98 37.10 -18.46
CA SER A 87 27.07 36.25 -18.95
C SER A 87 26.67 34.76 -18.98
N ARG A 88 25.77 34.34 -18.09
CA ARG A 88 25.18 33.00 -18.10
C ARG A 88 24.16 32.85 -19.23
N LYS A 89 23.31 33.87 -19.46
CA LYS A 89 22.40 33.90 -20.62
C LYS A 89 23.15 33.88 -21.95
N GLN A 90 24.24 34.63 -22.10
CA GLN A 90 25.10 34.58 -23.30
C GLN A 90 25.66 33.17 -23.52
N LYS A 91 26.17 32.51 -22.46
CA LYS A 91 26.71 31.15 -22.55
C LYS A 91 25.62 30.14 -22.94
N LEU A 92 24.42 30.26 -22.36
CA LEU A 92 23.26 29.43 -22.73
C LEU A 92 22.88 29.65 -24.20
N LEU A 93 22.70 30.90 -24.63
CA LEU A 93 22.35 31.24 -26.00
C LEU A 93 23.39 30.70 -26.99
N THR A 94 24.67 30.89 -26.70
CA THR A 94 25.77 30.37 -27.52
C THR A 94 25.72 28.83 -27.60
N PHE A 95 25.43 28.17 -26.49
CA PHE A 95 25.35 26.72 -26.41
C PHE A 95 24.18 26.16 -27.24
N VAL A 96 22.99 26.74 -27.15
CA VAL A 96 21.82 26.28 -27.93
C VAL A 96 22.00 26.55 -29.43
N ARG A 97 22.60 27.69 -29.80
CA ARG A 97 22.88 28.01 -31.21
C ARG A 97 23.90 27.04 -31.82
N ALA A 98 24.95 26.68 -31.07
CA ALA A 98 25.90 25.66 -31.51
C ALA A 98 25.25 24.28 -31.67
N LYS A 99 24.22 23.96 -30.89
CA LYS A 99 23.43 22.72 -30.99
C LYS A 99 22.31 22.77 -32.02
N LYS A 100 22.00 23.95 -32.56
CA LYS A 100 20.90 24.20 -33.50
C LYS A 100 19.54 23.74 -32.93
N THR A 101 19.33 23.97 -31.65
CA THR A 101 18.08 23.67 -30.93
C THR A 101 17.41 24.95 -30.45
N SER A 102 16.13 24.85 -30.07
CA SER A 102 15.41 25.92 -29.39
C SER A 102 16.11 26.34 -28.09
N ILE A 103 16.03 27.62 -27.73
CA ILE A 103 16.43 28.14 -26.42
C ILE A 103 15.64 27.47 -25.30
N GLY A 104 14.42 27.01 -25.58
CA GLY A 104 13.52 26.28 -24.68
C GLY A 104 13.68 24.75 -24.72
N ASP A 105 14.64 24.20 -25.45
CA ASP A 105 14.85 22.75 -25.54
C ASP A 105 15.36 22.16 -24.23
N MET A 106 14.63 21.18 -23.68
CA MET A 106 14.93 20.59 -22.37
C MET A 106 16.26 19.83 -22.35
N GLU A 107 16.55 19.01 -23.36
CA GLU A 107 17.78 18.21 -23.40
C GLU A 107 19.00 19.14 -23.43
N THR A 108 18.93 20.19 -24.25
CA THR A 108 20.02 21.15 -24.41
C THR A 108 20.21 22.02 -23.17
N GLN A 109 19.13 22.47 -22.52
CA GLN A 109 19.24 23.19 -21.24
C GLN A 109 19.84 22.31 -20.13
N LEU A 110 19.46 21.03 -20.04
CA LEU A 110 20.06 20.09 -19.09
C LEU A 110 21.54 19.82 -19.41
N ALA A 111 21.90 19.70 -20.69
CA ALA A 111 23.29 19.57 -21.12
C ALA A 111 24.12 20.80 -20.77
N PHE A 112 23.56 22.00 -20.95
CA PHE A 112 24.21 23.25 -20.54
C PHE A 112 24.37 23.32 -19.02
N LEU A 113 23.31 23.00 -18.26
CA LEU A 113 23.34 22.96 -16.79
C LEU A 113 24.44 22.05 -16.27
N VAL A 114 24.53 20.81 -16.77
CA VAL A 114 25.58 19.86 -16.37
C VAL A 114 26.96 20.34 -16.78
N LYS A 115 27.11 20.95 -17.96
CA LYS A 115 28.39 21.54 -18.40
C LYS A 115 28.83 22.67 -17.46
N GLU A 116 27.91 23.57 -17.12
CA GLU A 116 28.15 24.69 -16.22
C GLU A 116 28.52 24.21 -14.81
N LEU A 117 27.81 23.20 -14.27
CA LEU A 117 28.15 22.55 -13.01
C LEU A 117 29.56 21.95 -13.03
N LYS A 118 29.92 21.20 -14.08
CA LYS A 118 31.25 20.57 -14.20
C LYS A 118 32.40 21.58 -14.34
N GLN A 119 32.16 22.73 -14.96
CA GLN A 119 33.22 23.69 -15.29
C GLN A 119 33.33 24.83 -14.26
N SER A 120 32.21 25.43 -13.91
CA SER A 120 32.18 26.68 -13.12
C SER A 120 31.71 26.46 -11.67
N TYR A 121 31.04 25.35 -11.38
CA TYR A 121 30.52 25.03 -10.04
C TYR A 121 30.93 23.62 -9.61
N TYR A 122 32.21 23.27 -9.81
CA TYR A 122 32.71 21.91 -9.63
C TYR A 122 32.47 21.35 -8.22
N SER A 123 32.56 22.20 -7.19
CA SER A 123 32.21 21.81 -5.80
C SER A 123 30.75 21.32 -5.69
N VAL A 124 29.81 22.08 -6.25
CA VAL A 124 28.39 21.69 -6.29
C VAL A 124 28.21 20.41 -7.10
N TYR A 125 28.87 20.30 -8.24
CA TYR A 125 28.85 19.08 -9.05
C TYR A 125 29.31 17.85 -8.26
N GLN A 126 30.39 17.95 -7.47
CA GLN A 126 30.86 16.84 -6.62
C GLN A 126 29.83 16.49 -5.55
N ILE A 127 29.28 17.48 -4.84
CA ILE A 127 28.23 17.24 -3.83
C ILE A 127 27.03 16.52 -4.45
N LEU A 128 26.57 16.93 -5.63
CA LEU A 128 25.45 16.26 -6.32
C LEU A 128 25.76 14.81 -6.74
N ARG A 129 27.03 14.39 -6.74
CA ARG A 129 27.41 12.99 -6.99
C ARG A 129 27.48 12.16 -5.72
N THR A 130 27.76 12.78 -4.57
CA THR A 130 28.13 12.06 -3.34
C THR A 130 27.29 12.40 -2.12
N ALA A 131 26.34 13.33 -2.22
CA ALA A 131 25.52 13.79 -1.11
C ALA A 131 24.89 12.62 -0.34
N GLY A 132 24.91 12.69 0.99
CA GLY A 132 24.29 11.73 1.89
C GLY A 132 22.82 12.02 2.19
N SER A 133 22.30 13.19 1.77
CA SER A 133 20.89 13.56 1.94
C SER A 133 20.39 14.53 0.86
N VAL A 134 19.07 14.57 0.67
CA VAL A 134 18.45 15.55 -0.25
C VAL A 134 18.71 16.98 0.23
N ALA A 135 18.68 17.22 1.54
CA ALA A 135 18.91 18.55 2.11
C ALA A 135 20.32 19.05 1.83
N GLU A 136 21.34 18.19 1.95
CA GLU A 136 22.73 18.53 1.60
C GLU A 136 22.85 18.93 0.13
N ALA A 137 22.32 18.11 -0.78
CA ALA A 137 22.33 18.39 -2.21
C ALA A 137 21.58 19.69 -2.56
N SER A 138 20.37 19.85 -2.02
CA SER A 138 19.54 21.03 -2.25
C SER A 138 20.22 22.30 -1.77
N ASN A 139 20.81 22.27 -0.58
CA ASN A 139 21.46 23.45 0.00
C ASN A 139 22.73 23.82 -0.78
N ALA A 140 23.48 22.85 -1.30
CA ALA A 140 24.62 23.14 -2.17
C ALA A 140 24.20 23.90 -3.44
N VAL A 141 23.10 23.49 -4.07
CA VAL A 141 22.55 24.19 -5.25
C VAL A 141 22.08 25.59 -4.88
N LEU A 142 21.28 25.72 -3.83
CA LEU A 142 20.74 27.01 -3.39
C LEU A 142 21.85 28.01 -3.04
N LEU A 143 22.82 27.59 -2.22
CA LEU A 143 23.81 28.49 -1.60
C LEU A 143 25.02 28.78 -2.51
N GLN A 144 25.32 27.90 -3.48
CA GLN A 144 26.54 28.02 -4.29
C GLN A 144 26.26 28.18 -5.79
N PHE A 145 25.13 27.70 -6.30
CA PHE A 145 24.77 27.79 -7.72
C PHE A 145 23.72 28.89 -8.00
N GLU A 146 22.60 28.88 -7.28
CA GLU A 146 21.50 29.84 -7.49
C GLU A 146 21.78 31.18 -6.80
N ARG A 147 22.21 31.13 -5.53
CA ARG A 147 22.51 32.29 -4.68
C ARG A 147 21.41 33.36 -4.71
N PRO A 148 20.13 32.99 -4.44
CA PRO A 148 19.06 33.97 -4.39
C PRO A 148 19.28 34.96 -3.25
N ALA A 149 18.55 36.08 -3.26
CA ALA A 149 18.62 37.08 -2.20
C ALA A 149 18.25 36.49 -0.82
N ASP A 150 17.23 35.62 -0.77
CA ASP A 150 16.84 34.90 0.45
C ASP A 150 17.43 33.48 0.47
N GLN A 151 18.43 33.28 1.32
CA GLN A 151 19.08 32.00 1.58
C GLN A 151 18.79 31.48 3.01
N SER A 152 17.73 31.98 3.63
CA SER A 152 17.36 31.64 5.01
C SER A 152 17.14 30.13 5.19
N THR A 153 17.24 29.67 6.44
CA THR A 153 16.94 28.28 6.82
C THR A 153 15.52 27.86 6.40
N ALA A 154 14.57 28.81 6.35
CA ALA A 154 13.21 28.54 5.87
C ALA A 154 13.19 28.21 4.37
N VAL A 155 13.90 28.99 3.54
CA VAL A 155 14.05 28.71 2.11
C VAL A 155 14.81 27.40 1.87
N GLN A 156 15.88 27.14 2.61
CA GLN A 156 16.63 25.89 2.54
C GLN A 156 15.71 24.68 2.81
N LYS A 157 14.93 24.70 3.90
CA LYS A 157 13.96 23.64 4.23
C LYS A 157 12.90 23.46 3.14
N LYS A 158 12.39 24.57 2.59
CA LYS A 158 11.36 24.55 1.54
C LYS A 158 11.90 23.97 0.22
N ARG A 159 13.10 24.36 -0.19
CA ARG A 159 13.76 23.82 -1.41
C ARG A 159 14.10 22.34 -1.25
N ALA A 160 14.61 21.97 -0.07
CA ALA A 160 14.89 20.58 0.25
C ALA A 160 13.62 19.71 0.27
N SER A 161 12.47 20.23 0.73
CA SER A 161 11.22 19.45 0.73
C SER A 161 10.70 19.16 -0.69
N TYR A 162 10.87 20.08 -1.64
CA TYR A 162 10.57 19.79 -3.05
C TYR A 162 11.47 18.67 -3.59
N GLY A 163 12.76 18.71 -3.28
CA GLY A 163 13.67 17.63 -3.61
C GLY A 163 13.26 16.31 -2.97
N GLN A 164 12.80 16.36 -1.71
CA GLN A 164 12.41 15.18 -0.94
C GLN A 164 11.21 14.48 -1.60
N ASN A 165 10.25 15.23 -2.13
CA ASN A 165 9.14 14.67 -2.91
C ASN A 165 9.63 13.91 -4.15
N TYR A 166 10.66 14.41 -4.86
CA TYR A 166 11.23 13.72 -6.02
C TYR A 166 12.06 12.51 -5.62
N TYR A 167 12.82 12.60 -4.53
CA TYR A 167 13.50 11.44 -3.95
C TYR A 167 12.48 10.34 -3.61
N GLU A 168 11.39 10.68 -2.94
CA GLU A 168 10.32 9.72 -2.64
C GLU A 168 9.63 9.17 -3.89
N LYS A 169 9.39 10.02 -4.89
CA LYS A 169 8.78 9.58 -6.15
C LYS A 169 9.65 8.58 -6.93
N PHE A 170 10.94 8.84 -7.06
CA PHE A 170 11.82 8.09 -7.96
C PHE A 170 12.72 7.05 -7.27
N VAL A 171 13.00 7.24 -5.98
CA VAL A 171 13.82 6.35 -5.13
C VAL A 171 12.94 5.69 -4.09
N GLY A 172 12.01 6.44 -3.48
CA GLY A 172 10.94 5.88 -2.67
C GLY A 172 10.00 4.97 -3.47
N GLY A 173 10.05 5.01 -4.81
CA GLY A 173 9.52 3.95 -5.70
C GLY A 173 10.17 2.57 -5.52
N THR A 174 11.28 2.47 -4.78
CA THR A 174 11.88 1.22 -4.26
C THR A 174 11.73 1.05 -2.74
N LYS A 175 10.99 1.93 -2.07
CA LYS A 175 10.40 1.73 -0.75
C LYS A 175 8.92 2.11 -0.80
N SER A 176 8.12 1.27 -1.45
CA SER A 176 6.81 0.98 -0.86
C SER A 176 7.10 0.65 0.60
N MET A 177 6.63 1.47 1.54
CA MET A 177 6.47 0.99 2.91
C MET A 177 5.75 -0.35 2.74
N SER A 178 6.44 -1.44 3.06
CA SER A 178 5.93 -2.80 2.89
C SER A 178 4.45 -2.77 3.26
N ARG A 179 3.59 -3.11 2.30
CA ARG A 179 2.15 -3.13 2.50
C ARG A 179 1.88 -4.26 3.47
N LYS A 180 1.59 -3.86 4.70
CA LYS A 180 1.57 -4.70 5.87
C LYS A 180 0.14 -5.05 6.23
N ARG A 181 -0.11 -6.34 6.41
CA ARG A 181 -1.39 -6.86 6.93
C ARG A 181 -1.75 -6.17 8.24
N SER A 182 -0.76 -6.00 9.12
CA SER A 182 -0.91 -5.36 10.42
C SER A 182 -1.41 -3.92 10.34
N GLU A 183 -1.08 -3.17 9.29
CA GLU A 183 -1.50 -1.76 9.14
C GLU A 183 -2.98 -1.62 8.76
N ILE A 184 -3.51 -2.53 7.95
CA ILE A 184 -4.94 -2.59 7.64
C ILE A 184 -5.75 -3.00 8.87
N VAL A 185 -5.26 -3.99 9.63
CA VAL A 185 -5.89 -4.40 10.89
C VAL A 185 -5.89 -3.25 11.90
N ALA A 186 -4.76 -2.58 12.09
CA ALA A 186 -4.65 -1.42 12.98
C ALA A 186 -5.59 -0.29 12.56
N GLN A 187 -5.78 -0.07 11.26
CA GLN A 187 -6.74 0.91 10.76
C GLN A 187 -8.16 0.55 11.15
N ALA A 188 -8.60 -0.68 10.90
CA ALA A 188 -9.92 -1.16 11.26
C ALA A 188 -10.14 -1.05 12.79
N GLN A 189 -9.13 -1.42 13.59
CA GLN A 189 -9.15 -1.31 15.05
C GLN A 189 -9.35 0.13 15.53
N SER A 190 -8.70 1.10 14.89
CA SER A 190 -8.79 2.52 15.26
C SER A 190 -10.19 3.12 15.11
N TRP A 191 -11.07 2.45 14.37
CA TRP A 191 -12.45 2.89 14.16
C TRP A 191 -13.49 2.11 14.95
N ILE A 192 -13.09 1.11 15.75
CA ILE A 192 -14.01 0.39 16.64
C ILE A 192 -14.77 1.38 17.54
N GLY A 193 -16.08 1.21 17.61
CA GLY A 193 -16.97 2.10 18.35
C GLY A 193 -17.54 3.28 17.55
N CYS A 194 -17.01 3.58 16.35
CA CYS A 194 -17.64 4.57 15.47
C CYS A 194 -19.04 4.09 15.08
N LYS A 195 -20.05 4.96 15.14
CA LYS A 195 -21.47 4.59 14.98
C LYS A 195 -22.32 5.71 14.40
N GLU A 196 -23.52 5.35 13.98
CA GLU A 196 -24.50 6.29 13.44
C GLU A 196 -25.11 7.19 14.51
N ALA A 197 -25.41 6.62 15.68
CA ALA A 197 -26.11 7.32 16.76
C ALA A 197 -25.42 8.61 17.25
N ASP A 198 -24.08 8.67 17.20
CA ASP A 198 -23.30 9.86 17.57
C ASP A 198 -22.63 10.54 16.37
N GLY A 199 -22.92 10.09 15.15
CA GLY A 199 -22.35 10.63 13.91
C GLY A 199 -20.86 10.35 13.68
N SER A 200 -20.18 9.60 14.56
CA SER A 200 -18.74 9.35 14.44
C SER A 200 -18.34 8.50 13.22
N HIS A 201 -19.27 7.75 12.64
CA HIS A 201 -19.07 7.03 11.37
C HIS A 201 -18.87 7.98 10.16
N LYS A 202 -19.34 9.24 10.22
CA LYS A 202 -19.29 10.19 9.09
C LYS A 202 -17.88 10.41 8.57
N LYS A 203 -16.87 10.46 9.47
CA LYS A 203 -15.45 10.60 9.09
C LYS A 203 -14.94 9.47 8.18
N ILE A 204 -15.52 8.27 8.30
CA ILE A 204 -15.16 7.10 7.49
C ILE A 204 -15.77 7.26 6.09
N ILE A 205 -17.04 7.67 6.02
CA ILE A 205 -17.74 7.96 4.76
C ILE A 205 -17.09 9.15 4.04
N ASP A 206 -16.71 10.20 4.76
CA ASP A 206 -16.03 11.37 4.20
C ASP A 206 -14.67 11.01 3.63
N LEU A 207 -13.87 10.19 4.34
CA LEU A 207 -12.59 9.70 3.84
C LEU A 207 -12.76 8.95 2.52
N TYR A 208 -13.74 8.03 2.46
CA TYR A 208 -14.06 7.31 1.23
C TYR A 208 -14.48 8.27 0.11
N ASN A 209 -15.42 9.18 0.39
CA ASN A 209 -15.96 10.11 -0.61
C ASN A 209 -14.92 11.12 -1.12
N ASN A 210 -13.87 11.40 -0.37
CA ASN A 210 -12.78 12.28 -0.78
C ASN A 210 -11.74 11.60 -1.68
N HIS A 211 -11.72 10.27 -1.73
CA HIS A 211 -10.89 9.51 -2.67
C HIS A 211 -11.54 9.53 -4.06
N LYS A 212 -10.79 10.00 -5.08
CA LYS A 212 -11.27 10.16 -6.46
C LYS A 212 -10.48 9.27 -7.43
N PRO A 213 -11.14 8.73 -8.48
CA PRO A 213 -12.57 8.85 -8.79
C PRO A 213 -13.46 8.07 -7.81
N LEU A 214 -14.73 8.51 -7.65
CA LEU A 214 -15.70 7.79 -6.83
C LEU A 214 -16.04 6.46 -7.51
N ALA A 215 -16.08 5.36 -6.76
CA ALA A 215 -16.59 4.10 -7.29
C ALA A 215 -18.02 4.32 -7.79
N ARG A 216 -18.29 3.85 -9.01
CA ARG A 216 -19.59 3.99 -9.68
C ARG A 216 -20.05 5.44 -9.90
N GLY A 217 -19.16 6.43 -9.74
CA GLY A 217 -19.52 7.84 -9.73
C GLY A 217 -20.44 8.25 -8.58
N TYR A 218 -20.64 7.39 -7.57
CA TYR A 218 -21.62 7.59 -6.52
C TYR A 218 -20.98 8.15 -5.25
N LYS A 219 -21.56 9.22 -4.71
CA LYS A 219 -21.18 9.78 -3.41
C LYS A 219 -22.05 9.13 -2.33
N VAL A 220 -21.44 8.33 -1.47
CA VAL A 220 -22.12 7.59 -0.40
C VAL A 220 -22.74 8.57 0.60
N LYS A 221 -24.01 8.38 0.94
CA LYS A 221 -24.74 9.18 1.94
C LYS A 221 -24.50 8.62 3.34
N TYR A 222 -24.65 9.45 4.35
CA TYR A 222 -24.54 9.01 5.76
C TYR A 222 -25.64 8.04 6.20
N THR A 223 -26.72 7.93 5.42
CA THR A 223 -27.84 7.01 5.67
C THR A 223 -27.73 5.71 4.89
N ASP A 224 -26.76 5.59 3.99
CA ASP A 224 -26.55 4.38 3.20
C ASP A 224 -25.89 3.29 4.07
N ALA A 225 -26.12 2.03 3.72
CA ALA A 225 -25.31 0.95 4.27
C ALA A 225 -23.83 1.16 3.91
N TRP A 226 -22.93 1.06 4.90
CA TRP A 226 -21.54 1.51 4.76
C TRP A 226 -20.49 0.43 5.10
N CYS A 227 -20.84 -0.86 5.04
CA CYS A 227 -19.89 -1.96 5.27
C CYS A 227 -18.76 -2.01 4.22
N ALA A 228 -19.10 -2.00 2.93
CA ALA A 228 -18.12 -1.95 1.84
C ALA A 228 -17.36 -0.61 1.82
N THR A 229 -18.04 0.48 2.14
CA THR A 229 -17.42 1.81 2.32
C THR A 229 -16.37 1.79 3.42
N PHE A 230 -16.65 1.16 4.57
CA PHE A 230 -15.67 0.97 5.65
C PHE A 230 -14.46 0.15 5.22
N ALA A 231 -14.71 -0.98 4.54
CA ALA A 231 -13.67 -1.86 4.01
C ALA A 231 -12.73 -1.11 3.05
N SER A 232 -13.30 -0.35 2.12
CA SER A 232 -12.57 0.50 1.17
C SER A 232 -11.86 1.67 1.86
N ALA A 233 -12.48 2.30 2.85
CA ALA A 233 -11.89 3.40 3.61
C ALA A 233 -10.64 2.95 4.38
N CYS A 234 -10.59 1.70 4.86
CA CYS A 234 -9.37 1.15 5.48
C CYS A 234 -8.20 1.13 4.50
N ALA A 235 -8.43 0.74 3.24
CA ALA A 235 -7.40 0.74 2.20
C ALA A 235 -6.99 2.16 1.81
N ILE A 236 -7.95 3.07 1.66
CA ILE A 236 -7.71 4.48 1.34
C ILE A 236 -6.85 5.16 2.42
N ALA A 237 -7.18 4.93 3.71
CA ALA A 237 -6.43 5.51 4.83
C ALA A 237 -4.94 5.11 4.85
N LYS A 238 -4.60 3.95 4.28
CA LYS A 238 -3.23 3.44 4.19
C LYS A 238 -2.58 3.64 2.83
N GLY A 239 -3.33 4.12 1.83
CA GLY A 239 -2.84 4.22 0.46
C GLY A 239 -2.63 2.86 -0.20
N TYR A 240 -3.34 1.81 0.22
CA TYR A 240 -3.18 0.43 -0.27
C TYR A 240 -4.16 0.11 -1.42
N THR A 241 -4.64 1.14 -2.11
CA THR A 241 -5.70 1.02 -3.13
C THR A 241 -5.25 0.32 -4.41
N ASP A 242 -3.96 0.05 -4.55
CA ASP A 242 -3.34 -0.73 -5.63
C ASP A 242 -3.45 -2.24 -5.42
N ILE A 243 -3.54 -2.70 -4.16
CA ILE A 243 -3.68 -4.12 -3.80
C ILE A 243 -5.04 -4.46 -3.18
N ILE A 244 -5.79 -3.46 -2.72
CA ILE A 244 -7.15 -3.58 -2.19
C ILE A 244 -8.07 -2.67 -3.02
N PRO A 245 -9.05 -3.20 -3.74
CA PRO A 245 -9.94 -2.39 -4.56
C PRO A 245 -10.87 -1.52 -3.70
N THR A 246 -11.34 -0.41 -4.26
CA THR A 246 -12.26 0.52 -3.61
C THR A 246 -13.65 0.45 -4.26
N GLU A 247 -14.68 0.25 -3.44
CA GLU A 247 -16.09 0.14 -3.86
C GLU A 247 -17.03 0.36 -2.65
N CYS A 248 -18.30 0.71 -2.90
CA CYS A 248 -19.33 0.92 -1.88
C CYS A 248 -20.45 -0.14 -1.87
N GLY A 249 -20.36 -1.18 -2.70
CA GLY A 249 -21.25 -2.35 -2.68
C GLY A 249 -20.49 -3.69 -2.64
N CYS A 250 -20.99 -4.65 -1.85
CA CYS A 250 -20.30 -5.92 -1.59
C CYS A 250 -20.04 -6.75 -2.85
N ASP A 251 -21.07 -7.04 -3.65
CA ASP A 251 -20.91 -7.87 -4.88
C ASP A 251 -19.94 -7.26 -5.90
N LYS A 252 -19.96 -5.93 -6.04
CA LYS A 252 -19.01 -5.24 -6.91
C LYS A 252 -17.59 -5.28 -6.36
N LEU A 253 -17.44 -5.18 -5.04
CA LEU A 253 -16.13 -5.32 -4.39
C LEU A 253 -15.57 -6.74 -4.55
N ILE A 254 -16.41 -7.78 -4.45
CA ILE A 254 -16.03 -9.17 -4.77
C ILE A 254 -15.52 -9.29 -6.20
N ALA A 255 -16.26 -8.75 -7.18
CA ALA A 255 -15.85 -8.80 -8.59
C ALA A 255 -14.50 -8.11 -8.84
N LEU A 256 -14.18 -7.05 -8.09
CA LEU A 256 -12.88 -6.40 -8.16
C LEU A 256 -11.76 -7.24 -7.55
N PHE A 257 -12.00 -7.90 -6.40
CA PHE A 257 -11.06 -8.87 -5.84
C PHE A 257 -10.79 -10.05 -6.80
N GLN A 258 -11.83 -10.52 -7.50
CA GLN A 258 -11.69 -11.54 -8.56
C GLN A 258 -10.82 -11.02 -9.71
N THR A 259 -11.07 -9.78 -10.17
CA THR A 259 -10.29 -9.14 -11.24
C THR A 259 -8.81 -8.98 -10.88
N LEU A 260 -8.50 -8.66 -9.62
CA LEU A 260 -7.14 -8.58 -9.11
C LEU A 260 -6.47 -9.95 -8.87
N GLY A 261 -7.22 -11.04 -9.07
CA GLY A 261 -6.76 -12.41 -8.85
C GLY A 261 -6.43 -12.69 -7.39
N CYS A 262 -7.19 -12.10 -6.47
CA CYS A 262 -7.03 -12.25 -5.03
C CYS A 262 -8.37 -12.53 -4.33
N TRP A 263 -9.19 -13.38 -4.96
CA TRP A 263 -10.46 -13.86 -4.41
C TRP A 263 -10.38 -15.35 -4.08
N VAL A 264 -10.95 -15.75 -2.94
CA VAL A 264 -11.07 -17.14 -2.50
C VAL A 264 -12.55 -17.46 -2.26
N GLU A 265 -13.11 -18.28 -3.17
CA GLU A 265 -14.45 -18.85 -3.12
C GLU A 265 -14.44 -20.17 -2.33
N ASN A 266 -14.16 -20.12 -1.03
CA ASN A 266 -14.04 -21.32 -0.19
C ASN A 266 -14.25 -20.98 1.29
N ASP A 267 -15.33 -21.48 1.88
CA ASP A 267 -15.72 -21.15 3.26
C ASP A 267 -14.79 -21.79 4.30
N ALA A 268 -14.13 -22.90 3.91
CA ALA A 268 -13.14 -23.60 4.71
C ALA A 268 -11.73 -22.98 4.67
N TYR A 269 -11.54 -21.90 3.90
CA TYR A 269 -10.31 -21.14 3.94
C TYR A 269 -10.09 -20.56 5.34
N VAL A 270 -8.89 -20.78 5.90
CA VAL A 270 -8.46 -20.15 7.16
C VAL A 270 -7.81 -18.82 6.79
N PRO A 271 -8.45 -17.68 7.03
CA PRO A 271 -7.91 -16.40 6.59
C PRO A 271 -6.71 -15.97 7.44
N SER A 272 -5.95 -15.03 6.89
CA SER A 272 -4.92 -14.30 7.63
C SER A 272 -5.44 -12.94 8.09
N PRO A 273 -4.86 -12.35 9.16
CA PRO A 273 -5.11 -10.96 9.50
C PRO A 273 -4.95 -10.03 8.28
N GLY A 274 -5.87 -9.08 8.13
CA GLY A 274 -5.91 -8.15 6.99
C GLY A 274 -6.60 -8.70 5.74
N ASP A 275 -7.03 -9.96 5.72
CA ASP A 275 -7.95 -10.43 4.67
C ASP A 275 -9.34 -9.82 4.87
N TYR A 276 -10.10 -9.75 3.78
CA TYR A 276 -11.47 -9.26 3.77
C TYR A 276 -12.41 -10.45 3.70
N ILE A 277 -13.35 -10.55 4.64
CA ILE A 277 -14.35 -11.61 4.67
C ILE A 277 -15.69 -11.05 4.24
N PHE A 278 -16.35 -11.75 3.33
CA PHE A 278 -17.68 -11.41 2.83
C PHE A 278 -18.70 -12.39 3.39
N TYR A 279 -19.92 -11.89 3.55
CA TYR A 279 -21.03 -12.65 4.11
C TYR A 279 -22.23 -12.65 3.18
N ASP A 280 -23.02 -13.70 3.29
CA ASP A 280 -24.34 -13.86 2.68
C ASP A 280 -25.23 -14.60 3.68
N TRP A 281 -26.25 -13.90 4.17
CA TRP A 281 -27.15 -14.36 5.22
C TRP A 281 -28.17 -15.38 4.71
N GLN A 282 -28.28 -15.54 3.39
CA GLN A 282 -29.11 -16.56 2.74
C GLN A 282 -28.34 -17.85 2.45
N ASP A 283 -27.07 -17.95 2.88
CA ASP A 283 -26.30 -19.18 2.79
C ASP A 283 -27.10 -20.39 3.30
N SER A 284 -27.23 -21.41 2.45
CA SER A 284 -27.89 -22.67 2.79
C SER A 284 -27.08 -23.50 3.79
N GLY A 285 -25.78 -23.24 3.91
CA GLY A 285 -24.81 -24.05 4.64
C GLY A 285 -24.37 -25.30 3.86
N VAL A 286 -24.75 -25.41 2.58
CA VAL A 286 -24.40 -26.52 1.69
C VAL A 286 -23.46 -26.02 0.59
N GLY A 287 -22.32 -26.70 0.44
CA GLY A 287 -21.33 -26.32 -0.58
C GLY A 287 -20.42 -25.20 -0.10
N ASP A 288 -19.70 -24.59 -1.04
CA ASP A 288 -19.12 -23.26 -0.85
C ASP A 288 -20.17 -22.26 -1.31
N ASN A 289 -20.39 -21.22 -0.52
CA ASN A 289 -21.45 -20.27 -0.86
C ASN A 289 -21.10 -19.43 -2.09
N LYS A 290 -22.08 -19.30 -3.01
CA LYS A 290 -21.97 -18.53 -4.24
C LYS A 290 -23.04 -17.43 -4.40
N GLY A 291 -23.87 -17.20 -3.37
CA GLY A 291 -24.97 -16.23 -3.41
C GLY A 291 -24.53 -14.76 -3.47
N SER A 292 -25.47 -13.84 -3.31
CA SER A 292 -25.16 -12.40 -3.26
C SER A 292 -24.67 -12.01 -1.88
N SER A 293 -23.66 -11.15 -1.82
CA SER A 293 -23.07 -10.74 -0.55
C SER A 293 -23.85 -9.60 0.10
N ASP A 294 -24.26 -9.82 1.35
CA ASP A 294 -24.93 -8.83 2.19
C ASP A 294 -23.95 -7.91 2.94
N HIS A 295 -22.75 -8.40 3.26
CA HIS A 295 -21.86 -7.71 4.20
C HIS A 295 -20.39 -8.04 4.00
N VAL A 296 -19.50 -7.19 4.53
CA VAL A 296 -18.05 -7.37 4.47
C VAL A 296 -17.38 -6.84 5.74
N GLY A 297 -16.29 -7.47 6.15
CA GLY A 297 -15.44 -7.03 7.25
C GLY A 297 -13.96 -7.32 7.02
N VAL A 298 -13.10 -6.79 7.89
CA VAL A 298 -11.66 -7.01 7.89
C VAL A 298 -11.30 -8.01 8.97
N VAL A 299 -10.61 -9.09 8.61
CA VAL A 299 -10.13 -10.11 9.55
C VAL A 299 -9.06 -9.49 10.45
N GLU A 300 -9.36 -9.41 11.75
CA GLU A 300 -8.43 -8.87 12.76
C GLU A 300 -7.43 -9.94 13.20
N LYS A 301 -7.92 -11.13 13.52
CA LYS A 301 -7.09 -12.26 13.96
C LYS A 301 -7.79 -13.59 13.72
N VAL A 302 -6.97 -14.64 13.62
CA VAL A 302 -7.43 -16.03 13.61
C VAL A 302 -6.71 -16.79 14.70
N GLU A 303 -7.48 -17.35 15.62
CA GLU A 303 -6.98 -18.17 16.72
C GLU A 303 -7.55 -19.58 16.53
N GLY A 304 -6.75 -20.45 15.90
CA GLY A 304 -7.16 -21.78 15.43
C GLY A 304 -8.30 -21.70 14.43
N ALA A 305 -9.49 -22.19 14.79
CA ALA A 305 -10.66 -22.17 13.91
C ALA A 305 -11.61 -20.99 14.19
N LEU A 306 -11.26 -20.06 15.08
CA LEU A 306 -12.06 -18.87 15.36
C LEU A 306 -11.50 -17.67 14.60
N ILE A 307 -12.32 -17.06 13.76
CA ILE A 307 -12.04 -15.82 13.04
C ILE A 307 -12.65 -14.67 13.85
N THR A 308 -11.84 -13.67 14.21
CA THR A 308 -12.32 -12.38 14.72
C THR A 308 -12.25 -11.35 13.61
N VAL A 309 -13.35 -10.67 13.36
CA VAL A 309 -13.55 -9.74 12.22
C VAL A 309 -13.99 -8.39 12.77
N ILE A 310 -13.47 -7.30 12.21
CA ILE A 310 -13.95 -5.94 12.46
C ILE A 310 -14.83 -5.53 11.28
N GLU A 311 -16.09 -5.21 11.57
CA GLU A 311 -17.13 -4.89 10.60
C GLU A 311 -17.60 -3.46 10.80
N GLY A 312 -17.65 -2.67 9.73
CA GLY A 312 -18.36 -1.39 9.69
C GLY A 312 -19.84 -1.61 9.36
N ASN A 313 -20.71 -0.75 9.87
CA ASN A 313 -22.17 -0.94 9.80
C ASN A 313 -22.61 -2.32 10.32
N TYR A 314 -21.94 -2.88 11.33
CA TYR A 314 -22.52 -3.97 12.09
C TYR A 314 -23.47 -3.38 13.12
N SER A 315 -24.78 -3.51 12.88
CA SER A 315 -25.82 -2.83 13.68
C SER A 315 -25.54 -1.33 13.80
N ASN A 316 -25.28 -0.68 12.67
CA ASN A 316 -25.02 0.77 12.57
C ASN A 316 -23.76 1.24 13.33
N ALA A 317 -22.78 0.35 13.56
CA ALA A 317 -21.52 0.65 14.26
C ALA A 317 -20.34 -0.17 13.74
N VAL A 318 -19.11 0.25 14.06
CA VAL A 318 -17.90 -0.56 13.91
C VAL A 318 -17.76 -1.47 15.12
N LYS A 319 -17.88 -2.79 14.93
CA LYS A 319 -17.81 -3.80 16.01
C LYS A 319 -17.02 -5.02 15.59
N ARG A 320 -16.66 -5.83 16.60
CA ARG A 320 -16.09 -7.15 16.38
C ARG A 320 -17.20 -8.20 16.24
N ARG A 321 -17.03 -9.10 15.28
CA ARG A 321 -17.73 -10.38 15.18
C ARG A 321 -16.73 -11.52 15.40
N SER A 322 -17.20 -12.62 15.97
CA SER A 322 -16.45 -13.87 15.99
C SER A 322 -17.27 -14.97 15.35
N LEU A 323 -16.65 -15.72 14.45
CA LEU A 323 -17.26 -16.86 13.77
C LEU A 323 -16.23 -17.96 13.56
N ALA A 324 -16.71 -19.18 13.36
CA ALA A 324 -15.83 -20.29 13.03
C ALA A 324 -15.38 -20.19 11.56
N VAL A 325 -14.16 -20.65 11.27
CA VAL A 325 -13.77 -21.06 9.91
C VAL A 325 -14.79 -22.09 9.43
N ASN A 326 -15.18 -22.03 8.16
CA ASN A 326 -16.24 -22.87 7.60
C ASN A 326 -17.59 -22.69 8.29
N GLY A 327 -17.79 -21.55 8.97
CA GLY A 327 -19.06 -21.18 9.55
C GLY A 327 -20.08 -20.82 8.47
N LYS A 328 -21.36 -21.08 8.76
CA LYS A 328 -22.47 -20.64 7.92
C LYS A 328 -22.41 -19.11 7.72
N TYR A 329 -22.85 -18.67 6.54
CA TYR A 329 -22.93 -17.29 6.08
C TYR A 329 -21.62 -16.69 5.58
N ILE A 330 -20.53 -17.45 5.53
CA ILE A 330 -19.33 -17.01 4.82
C ILE A 330 -19.66 -17.06 3.33
N ARG A 331 -19.40 -15.96 2.62
CA ARG A 331 -19.50 -15.90 1.17
C ARG A 331 -18.15 -16.15 0.52
N GLY A 332 -17.06 -15.73 1.14
CA GLY A 332 -15.70 -15.90 0.64
C GLY A 332 -14.78 -14.81 1.13
N PHE A 333 -13.57 -14.76 0.55
CA PHE A 333 -12.50 -13.90 1.06
C PHE A 333 -11.78 -13.14 -0.04
N GLY A 334 -11.62 -11.83 0.16
CA GLY A 334 -10.59 -11.03 -0.51
C GLY A 334 -9.25 -11.21 0.20
N VAL A 335 -8.21 -11.61 -0.53
CA VAL A 335 -6.87 -11.92 0.01
C VAL A 335 -5.80 -11.00 -0.60
N PRO A 336 -5.74 -9.71 -0.23
CA PRO A 336 -4.84 -8.75 -0.85
C PRO A 336 -3.37 -9.20 -0.87
N LYS A 337 -2.66 -8.81 -1.93
CA LYS A 337 -1.26 -9.18 -2.16
C LYS A 337 -0.32 -8.26 -1.35
N TYR A 338 -0.39 -8.38 -0.03
CA TYR A 338 0.50 -7.71 0.91
C TYR A 338 1.97 -8.13 0.70
N ASP A 339 2.89 -7.24 1.07
CA ASP A 339 4.31 -7.56 1.07
C ASP A 339 4.62 -8.50 2.25
N LYS A 340 5.65 -9.34 2.11
CA LYS A 340 6.01 -10.33 3.14
C LYS A 340 6.40 -9.61 4.44
N GLU A 341 5.54 -9.70 5.45
CA GLU A 341 5.90 -9.32 6.82
C GLU A 341 6.86 -10.35 7.40
N ALA A 342 7.99 -9.89 7.94
CA ALA A 342 8.77 -10.72 8.85
C ALA A 342 7.86 -11.08 10.04
N SER A 343 7.73 -12.36 10.36
CA SER A 343 6.89 -12.84 11.44
C SER A 343 7.40 -12.30 12.79
N VAL A 344 6.88 -11.17 13.25
CA VAL A 344 7.10 -10.70 14.62
C VAL A 344 6.07 -11.39 15.50
N LYS A 345 6.51 -12.47 16.15
CA LYS A 345 5.76 -13.10 17.25
C LYS A 345 5.53 -12.04 18.34
N PRO A 346 4.32 -11.88 18.90
CA PRO A 346 4.13 -11.03 20.08
C PRO A 346 5.05 -11.50 21.21
N ALA A 347 5.75 -10.57 21.85
CA ALA A 347 6.69 -10.85 22.92
C ALA A 347 5.99 -11.57 24.08
N THR A 348 6.43 -12.79 24.38
CA THR A 348 6.25 -13.46 25.67
C THR A 348 7.67 -13.89 26.10
N PRO A 349 8.05 -13.79 27.39
CA PRO A 349 9.44 -13.89 27.82
C PRO A 349 10.12 -15.18 27.36
N ALA A 350 11.40 -15.06 27.02
CA ALA A 350 12.22 -16.07 26.40
C ALA A 350 12.20 -17.41 27.16
N ALA A 351 11.94 -18.50 26.42
CA ALA A 351 12.38 -19.85 26.75
C ALA A 351 13.21 -20.38 25.57
N PRO A 352 14.20 -21.26 25.83
CA PRO A 352 15.37 -21.44 24.98
C PRO A 352 15.05 -22.00 23.60
N SER A 353 15.82 -21.58 22.60
CA SER A 353 15.77 -22.06 21.22
C SER A 353 15.86 -23.59 21.17
N THR A 354 14.71 -24.23 20.94
CA THR A 354 14.62 -25.68 20.70
C THR A 354 14.71 -25.94 19.19
N PRO A 355 15.45 -26.97 18.74
CA PRO A 355 15.59 -27.33 17.33
C PRO A 355 14.24 -27.58 16.66
N ALA A 356 14.15 -27.35 15.35
CA ALA A 356 12.95 -27.56 14.53
C ALA A 356 12.23 -28.87 14.90
N THR A 357 11.09 -28.73 15.59
CA THR A 357 10.31 -29.87 16.07
C THR A 357 9.71 -30.61 14.88
N LYS A 358 9.96 -31.92 14.81
CA LYS A 358 9.26 -32.82 13.88
C LYS A 358 7.75 -32.61 14.06
N LYS A 359 7.03 -32.35 12.96
CA LYS A 359 5.57 -32.23 12.96
C LYS A 359 4.96 -33.49 13.60
N LYS A 360 4.11 -33.31 14.61
CA LYS A 360 3.43 -34.39 15.34
C LYS A 360 2.19 -34.91 14.59
N TYR A 361 2.20 -34.88 13.26
CA TYR A 361 1.13 -35.41 12.44
C TYR A 361 1.66 -35.86 11.06
N VAL A 362 0.95 -36.80 10.45
CA VAL A 362 1.17 -37.28 9.08
C VAL A 362 0.01 -36.80 8.21
N LEU A 363 0.29 -35.97 7.21
CA LEU A 363 -0.72 -35.50 6.25
C LEU A 363 -1.19 -36.65 5.37
N LYS A 364 -2.51 -36.80 5.20
CA LYS A 364 -3.10 -37.81 4.30
C LYS A 364 -3.83 -37.14 3.14
N ASN A 365 -4.75 -36.25 3.43
CA ASN A 365 -5.51 -35.51 2.42
C ASN A 365 -5.77 -34.08 2.89
N GLY A 366 -4.83 -33.18 2.58
CA GLY A 366 -4.88 -31.77 2.98
C GLY A 366 -5.94 -30.93 2.29
N SER A 367 -6.63 -31.49 1.29
CA SER A 367 -7.68 -30.84 0.50
C SER A 367 -9.07 -31.38 0.82
N ALA A 368 -9.19 -32.36 1.73
CA ALA A 368 -10.46 -33.00 2.06
C ALA A 368 -11.39 -32.04 2.81
N LYS A 369 -12.64 -31.92 2.31
CA LYS A 369 -13.67 -31.03 2.87
C LYS A 369 -14.13 -31.51 4.24
N VAL A 370 -14.02 -30.66 5.26
CA VAL A 370 -14.53 -30.91 6.60
C VAL A 370 -15.99 -30.48 6.69
N GLY A 371 -16.85 -31.32 7.27
CA GLY A 371 -18.22 -30.99 7.64
C GLY A 371 -18.29 -30.01 8.80
N TYR A 372 -19.50 -29.62 9.15
CA TYR A 372 -19.76 -28.66 10.24
C TYR A 372 -20.03 -29.37 11.56
N ALA A 373 -19.65 -28.72 12.66
CA ALA A 373 -20.01 -29.18 13.99
C ALA A 373 -21.50 -28.86 14.25
N THR A 374 -22.26 -29.82 14.76
CA THR A 374 -23.70 -29.65 14.99
C THR A 374 -24.01 -29.03 16.36
N SER A 375 -23.00 -28.85 17.22
CA SER A 375 -23.18 -28.37 18.59
C SER A 375 -21.96 -27.61 19.11
N ARG A 376 -22.17 -26.76 20.13
CA ARG A 376 -21.12 -26.01 20.83
C ARG A 376 -21.31 -26.11 22.34
N ASN A 377 -20.23 -26.33 23.07
CA ASN A 377 -20.15 -26.21 24.53
C ASN A 377 -18.82 -25.55 24.92
N ASN A 378 -18.89 -24.34 25.48
CA ASN A 378 -17.70 -23.55 25.83
C ASN A 378 -16.82 -24.22 26.90
N SER A 379 -17.35 -25.10 27.77
CA SER A 379 -16.52 -25.81 28.75
C SER A 379 -15.55 -26.81 28.11
N LEU A 380 -15.83 -27.24 26.88
CA LEU A 380 -14.98 -28.10 26.07
C LEU A 380 -13.91 -27.31 25.29
N ALA A 381 -13.93 -25.98 25.35
CA ALA A 381 -12.89 -25.17 24.73
C ALA A 381 -11.58 -25.32 25.52
N GLY A 382 -10.47 -25.47 24.80
CA GLY A 382 -9.15 -25.58 25.40
C GLY A 382 -8.14 -26.29 24.51
N THR A 383 -6.98 -26.49 25.11
CA THR A 383 -5.89 -27.24 24.50
C THR A 383 -6.00 -28.70 24.88
N TYR A 384 -5.85 -29.59 23.93
CA TYR A 384 -5.89 -31.03 24.14
C TYR A 384 -4.63 -31.68 23.60
N VAL A 385 -4.30 -32.84 24.16
CA VAL A 385 -3.22 -33.71 23.69
C VAL A 385 -3.81 -35.05 23.29
N THR A 386 -3.37 -35.60 22.16
CA THR A 386 -3.74 -36.96 21.76
C THR A 386 -3.10 -37.99 22.69
N THR A 387 -3.88 -38.94 23.17
CA THR A 387 -3.40 -40.03 24.04
C THR A 387 -2.96 -41.28 23.28
N SER A 388 -3.09 -41.27 21.95
CA SER A 388 -2.58 -42.27 21.02
C SER A 388 -2.53 -41.65 19.61
N ASP A 389 -2.03 -42.40 18.63
CA ASP A 389 -2.19 -42.02 17.21
C ASP A 389 -3.69 -41.93 16.85
N LEU A 390 -4.11 -40.75 16.37
CA LEU A 390 -5.51 -40.38 16.22
C LEU A 390 -5.79 -39.77 14.85
N ASN A 391 -6.70 -40.40 14.09
CA ASN A 391 -7.14 -39.86 12.81
C ASN A 391 -8.05 -38.65 12.99
N MET A 392 -7.66 -37.54 12.38
CA MET A 392 -8.48 -36.34 12.20
C MET A 392 -9.22 -36.44 10.87
N ARG A 393 -10.54 -36.35 10.92
CA ARG A 393 -11.44 -36.69 9.81
C ARG A 393 -12.27 -35.51 9.34
N THR A 394 -12.84 -35.66 8.16
CA THR A 394 -13.78 -34.70 7.59
C THR A 394 -15.10 -34.60 8.35
N GLY A 395 -15.48 -35.59 9.15
CA GLY A 395 -16.75 -35.58 9.88
C GLY A 395 -16.71 -36.44 11.14
N ALA A 396 -17.75 -36.33 11.96
CA ALA A 396 -17.91 -37.15 13.14
C ALA A 396 -18.22 -38.60 12.75
N GLY A 397 -17.32 -39.52 13.09
CA GLY A 397 -17.46 -40.95 12.81
C GLY A 397 -16.28 -41.51 11.99
N THR A 398 -16.01 -42.80 12.17
CA THR A 398 -14.87 -43.50 11.55
C THR A 398 -15.02 -43.74 10.04
N GLY A 399 -16.24 -43.62 9.50
CA GLY A 399 -16.49 -43.72 8.05
C GLY A 399 -16.09 -42.47 7.26
N ASN A 400 -15.78 -41.34 7.92
CA ASN A 400 -15.38 -40.11 7.24
C ASN A 400 -13.92 -40.14 6.79
N THR A 401 -13.62 -39.44 5.69
CA THR A 401 -12.28 -39.32 5.10
C THR A 401 -11.26 -38.81 6.11
N VAL A 402 -10.07 -39.43 6.14
CA VAL A 402 -8.95 -39.00 6.99
C VAL A 402 -8.19 -37.85 6.31
N ILE A 403 -8.02 -36.75 7.04
CA ILE A 403 -7.27 -35.55 6.61
C ILE A 403 -5.81 -35.70 7.01
N LEU A 404 -5.57 -36.09 8.27
CA LEU A 404 -4.26 -36.37 8.85
C LEU A 404 -4.40 -37.40 9.96
N THR A 405 -3.28 -38.06 10.25
CA THR A 405 -3.08 -38.84 11.47
C THR A 405 -2.26 -37.99 12.44
N LEU A 406 -2.87 -37.58 13.56
CA LEU A 406 -2.19 -36.94 14.67
C LEU A 406 -1.41 -38.02 15.43
N LEU A 407 -0.11 -37.82 15.64
CA LEU A 407 0.70 -38.77 16.40
C LEU A 407 0.42 -38.63 17.90
N GLU A 408 0.67 -39.66 18.69
CA GLU A 408 0.58 -39.59 20.15
C GLU A 408 1.37 -38.38 20.71
N GLY A 409 0.73 -37.63 21.61
CA GLY A 409 1.28 -36.41 22.18
C GLY A 409 1.11 -35.16 21.31
N ALA A 410 0.38 -35.22 20.20
CA ALA A 410 0.07 -34.05 19.38
C ALA A 410 -0.85 -33.07 20.13
N GLU A 411 -0.48 -31.79 20.15
CA GLU A 411 -1.33 -30.73 20.69
C GLU A 411 -2.32 -30.23 19.64
N VAL A 412 -3.60 -30.19 20.01
CA VAL A 412 -4.68 -29.65 19.18
C VAL A 412 -5.52 -28.65 19.98
N LYS A 413 -6.13 -27.68 19.30
CA LYS A 413 -7.07 -26.74 19.91
C LYS A 413 -8.51 -27.17 19.63
N CYS A 414 -9.31 -27.28 20.67
CA CYS A 414 -10.77 -27.43 20.57
C CYS A 414 -11.41 -26.12 21.02
N TYR A 415 -12.36 -25.58 20.25
CA TYR A 415 -13.07 -24.33 20.59
C TYR A 415 -14.47 -24.57 21.17
N GLY A 416 -14.70 -25.80 21.64
CA GLY A 416 -15.97 -26.24 22.21
C GLY A 416 -16.96 -26.77 21.18
N TYR A 417 -16.62 -26.77 19.89
CA TYR A 417 -17.45 -27.31 18.82
C TYR A 417 -17.32 -28.82 18.72
N TYR A 418 -18.45 -29.51 18.60
CA TYR A 418 -18.50 -30.96 18.48
C TYR A 418 -19.75 -31.41 17.72
N SER A 419 -19.69 -32.64 17.21
CA SER A 419 -20.88 -33.38 16.79
C SER A 419 -20.91 -34.71 17.53
N THR A 420 -22.09 -35.24 17.80
CA THR A 420 -22.24 -36.54 18.46
C THR A 420 -22.51 -37.60 17.40
N LYS A 421 -21.74 -38.68 17.42
CA LYS A 421 -21.98 -39.86 16.57
C LYS A 421 -21.90 -41.10 17.46
N ASP A 422 -22.96 -41.89 17.44
CA ASP A 422 -23.10 -43.14 18.20
C ASP A 422 -22.79 -42.95 19.71
N GLY A 423 -23.36 -41.89 20.29
CA GLY A 423 -23.20 -41.54 21.72
C GLY A 423 -21.85 -40.91 22.08
N VAL A 424 -20.89 -40.83 21.15
CA VAL A 424 -19.55 -40.27 21.39
C VAL A 424 -19.44 -38.88 20.78
N LYS A 425 -18.85 -37.94 21.54
CA LYS A 425 -18.54 -36.61 21.02
C LYS A 425 -17.30 -36.68 20.13
N TRP A 426 -17.42 -36.08 18.96
CA TRP A 426 -16.30 -35.82 18.07
C TRP A 426 -16.02 -34.34 18.10
N TYR A 427 -14.86 -33.97 18.62
CA TYR A 427 -14.47 -32.57 18.73
C TYR A 427 -13.96 -32.09 17.38
N LEU A 428 -14.44 -30.92 16.96
CA LEU A 428 -13.84 -30.20 15.86
C LEU A 428 -12.60 -29.49 16.41
N VAL A 429 -11.42 -29.99 16.01
CA VAL A 429 -10.13 -29.51 16.49
C VAL A 429 -9.31 -28.90 15.37
N ALA A 430 -8.35 -28.06 15.73
CA ALA A 430 -7.42 -27.44 14.80
C ALA A 430 -5.95 -27.71 15.19
N ILE A 431 -5.11 -27.89 14.17
CA ILE A 431 -3.65 -27.97 14.26
C ILE A 431 -3.03 -27.31 13.03
N ASP A 432 -2.05 -26.42 13.23
CA ASP A 432 -1.51 -25.54 12.19
C ASP A 432 -2.64 -24.84 11.40
N LYS A 433 -2.75 -25.15 10.10
CA LYS A 433 -3.78 -24.65 9.16
C LYS A 433 -4.92 -25.64 8.90
N TYR A 434 -4.93 -26.79 9.57
CA TYR A 434 -5.89 -27.86 9.33
C TYR A 434 -6.91 -27.93 10.46
N ALA A 435 -8.16 -28.20 10.10
CA ALA A 435 -9.24 -28.49 11.04
C ALA A 435 -9.86 -29.85 10.71
N GLY A 436 -10.48 -30.49 11.70
CA GLY A 436 -11.20 -31.75 11.48
C GLY A 436 -11.74 -32.35 12.76
N PHE A 437 -12.54 -33.40 12.60
CA PHE A 437 -13.17 -34.11 13.69
C PHE A 437 -12.26 -35.21 14.22
N VAL A 438 -12.09 -35.24 15.53
CA VAL A 438 -11.42 -36.31 16.25
C VAL A 438 -12.32 -36.87 17.33
N ASN A 439 -12.23 -38.16 17.59
CA ASN A 439 -12.99 -38.80 18.64
C ASN A 439 -12.47 -38.32 20.01
N SER A 440 -13.35 -37.73 20.83
CA SER A 440 -12.94 -37.07 22.09
C SER A 440 -12.37 -38.04 23.12
N LYS A 441 -12.61 -39.35 22.99
CA LYS A 441 -12.07 -40.38 23.90
C LYS A 441 -10.53 -40.42 23.92
N TRP A 442 -9.90 -40.01 22.82
CA TRP A 442 -8.45 -40.04 22.63
C TRP A 442 -7.80 -38.68 22.83
N LEU A 443 -8.52 -37.76 23.48
CA LEU A 443 -8.03 -36.43 23.82
C LEU A 443 -8.02 -36.23 25.33
N LYS A 444 -6.89 -35.77 25.85
CA LYS A 444 -6.77 -35.30 27.24
C LYS A 444 -6.65 -33.78 27.23
N LYS A 445 -7.53 -33.08 27.96
CA LYS A 445 -7.44 -31.62 28.12
C LYS A 445 -6.17 -31.30 28.92
N LYS A 446 -5.42 -30.29 28.49
CA LYS A 446 -4.30 -29.73 29.24
C LYS A 446 -4.77 -28.89 30.41
#